data_AF-A0A7R7ZDR5-F1
#
_entry.id   AF-A0A7R7ZDR5-F1
#
_cell.length_a   1.000
_cell.length_b   1.000
_cell.length_c   1.000
_cell.angle_alpha   90.00
_cell.angle_beta   90.00
_cell.angle_gamma   90.00
#
_symmetry.space_group_name_H-M   'P 1'
#
loop_
_entity.id
_entity.type
_entity.pdbx_description
1 polymer ?
#
loop_
_entity_poly.entity_id
_entity_poly.type
_entity_poly.pdbx_seq_one_letter_code
_entity_poly.pdbx_strand_id
1 'polypeptide(L)'
;MASGTEKAKATVQAFELWMATQTDETYRQLSYRGSLSRSEITKAIGCGRSALVQNPELRRQLQKLEDQLREHGVLPPLTAQAIASVAHPKVYDPTTHRRLLDTKRVSILEQENIELKAQLRELKARLERFGELSETLAEMGILPR
;
A
#
# COMPACT_ATOMS: atom_id res chain seq x y z
N MET A 1 10.06 -6.40 38.13
CA MET A 1 9.69 -5.69 36.88
C MET A 1 10.92 -4.92 36.42
N ALA A 2 11.67 -5.40 35.43
CA ALA A 2 12.84 -4.68 34.93
C ALA A 2 12.42 -3.32 34.36
N SER A 3 13.13 -2.26 34.75
CA SER A 3 12.80 -0.89 34.34
C SER A 3 12.95 -0.73 32.82
N GLY A 4 12.21 0.21 32.23
CA GLY A 4 12.28 0.46 30.78
C GLY A 4 13.70 0.79 30.29
N THR A 5 14.52 1.38 31.16
CA THR A 5 15.92 1.73 30.88
C THR A 5 16.85 0.51 30.90
N GLU A 6 16.63 -0.45 31.80
CA GLU A 6 17.38 -1.72 31.81
C GLU A 6 17.09 -2.55 30.56
N LYS A 7 15.82 -2.64 30.15
CA LYS A 7 15.44 -3.31 28.91
C LYS A 7 16.06 -2.65 27.68
N ALA A 8 16.13 -1.32 27.66
CA ALA A 8 16.79 -0.58 26.58
C ALA A 8 18.29 -0.92 26.49
N LYS A 9 19.00 -0.97 27.62
CA LYS A 9 20.42 -1.36 27.67
C LYS A 9 20.64 -2.81 27.23
N ALA A 10 19.80 -3.73 27.70
CA ALA A 10 19.86 -5.13 27.29
C ALA A 10 19.65 -5.30 25.77
N THR A 11 18.76 -4.50 25.18
CA THR A 11 18.52 -4.52 23.72
C THR A 11 19.74 -4.01 22.94
N VAL A 12 20.46 -3.01 23.45
CA VAL A 12 21.71 -2.52 22.83
C VAL A 12 22.78 -3.61 22.86
N GLN A 13 22.98 -4.26 24.01
CA GLN A 13 23.94 -5.35 24.13
C GLN A 13 23.60 -6.53 23.21
N ALA A 14 22.32 -6.89 23.12
CA ALA A 14 21.87 -7.93 22.19
C ALA A 14 22.12 -7.53 20.71
N PHE A 15 21.98 -6.24 20.38
CA PHE A 15 22.32 -5.74 19.05
C PHE A 15 23.82 -5.81 18.76
N GLU A 16 24.68 -5.45 19.72
CA GLU A 16 26.13 -5.54 19.59
C GLU A 16 26.61 -6.99 19.41
N LEU A 17 26.06 -7.90 20.20
CA LEU A 17 26.32 -9.34 20.05
C LEU A 17 25.85 -9.84 18.68
N TRP A 18 24.66 -9.43 18.25
CA TRP A 18 24.15 -9.78 16.93
C TRP A 18 25.08 -9.28 15.82
N MET A 19 25.50 -8.01 15.86
CA MET A 19 26.43 -7.44 14.88
C MET A 19 27.74 -8.23 14.79
N ALA A 20 28.29 -8.67 15.93
CA ALA A 20 29.52 -9.45 15.99
C ALA A 20 29.37 -10.87 15.40
N THR A 21 28.15 -11.41 15.33
CA THR A 21 27.87 -12.73 14.73
C THR A 21 27.59 -12.69 13.23
N GLN A 22 27.33 -11.51 12.67
CA GLN A 22 26.98 -11.38 11.25
C GLN A 22 28.22 -11.20 10.38
N THR A 23 28.12 -11.66 9.14
CA THR A 23 29.12 -11.48 8.09
C THR A 23 28.55 -10.58 6.99
N ASP A 24 29.44 -10.03 6.15
CA ASP A 24 29.08 -9.18 5.01
C ASP A 24 28.05 -9.84 4.08
N GLU A 25 28.11 -11.16 3.90
CA GLU A 25 27.16 -11.90 3.07
C GLU A 25 25.76 -11.94 3.70
N THR A 26 25.67 -12.11 5.02
CA THR A 26 24.38 -12.05 5.72
C THR A 26 23.77 -10.66 5.61
N TYR A 27 24.59 -9.60 5.68
CA TYR A 27 24.11 -8.23 5.47
C TYR A 27 23.58 -7.99 4.05
N ARG A 28 24.14 -8.64 3.01
CA ARG A 28 23.57 -8.60 1.65
C ARG A 28 22.17 -9.22 1.61
N GLN A 29 21.99 -10.38 2.25
CA GLN A 29 20.69 -11.06 2.30
C GLN A 29 19.64 -10.26 3.09
N LEU A 30 20.07 -9.52 4.11
CA LEU A 30 19.23 -8.65 4.92
C LEU A 30 18.95 -7.28 4.30
N SER A 31 19.60 -6.97 3.17
CA SER A 31 19.41 -5.70 2.47
C SER A 31 18.02 -5.66 1.83
N TYR A 32 17.28 -4.58 2.08
CA TYR A 32 15.96 -4.33 1.54
C TYR A 32 15.82 -2.88 1.13
N ARG A 33 15.57 -2.63 -0.17
CA ARG A 33 15.39 -1.29 -0.75
C ARG A 33 16.53 -0.30 -0.40
N GLY A 34 17.77 -0.77 -0.33
CA GLY A 34 18.95 0.06 -0.06
C GLY A 34 19.21 0.40 1.42
N SER A 35 18.53 -0.28 2.34
CA SER A 35 18.76 -0.21 3.79
C SER A 35 18.67 -1.61 4.41
N LEU A 36 19.11 -1.80 5.65
CA LEU A 36 18.91 -3.08 6.31
C LEU A 36 17.45 -3.27 6.73
N SER A 37 16.90 -4.47 6.52
CA SER A 37 15.52 -4.79 6.89
C SER A 37 15.31 -4.70 8.40
N ARG A 38 14.60 -3.66 8.85
CA ARG A 38 14.28 -3.45 10.27
C ARG A 38 13.47 -4.60 10.86
N SER A 39 12.61 -5.23 10.06
CA SER A 39 11.81 -6.38 10.48
C SER A 39 12.67 -7.61 10.77
N GLU A 40 13.68 -7.87 9.95
CA GLU A 40 14.58 -9.02 10.16
C GLU A 40 15.52 -8.77 11.34
N ILE A 41 16.03 -7.54 11.47
CA ILE A 41 16.84 -7.13 12.64
C ILE A 41 16.05 -7.30 13.95
N THR A 42 14.77 -6.87 13.98
CA THR A 42 13.94 -7.05 15.20
C THR A 42 13.72 -8.51 15.55
N LYS A 43 13.56 -9.39 14.55
CA LYS A 43 13.39 -10.83 14.78
C LYS A 43 14.68 -11.46 15.33
N ALA A 44 15.83 -11.08 14.77
CA ALA A 44 17.12 -11.64 15.15
C ALA A 44 17.53 -11.25 16.58
N ILE A 45 17.24 -10.02 17.00
CA ILE A 45 17.52 -9.54 18.37
C ILE A 45 16.41 -9.94 19.35
N GLY A 46 15.22 -10.30 18.84
CA GLY A 46 14.04 -10.57 19.66
C GLY A 46 13.45 -9.31 20.29
N CYS A 47 13.57 -8.15 19.63
CA CYS A 47 13.08 -6.87 20.12
C CYS A 47 11.87 -6.36 19.34
N GLY A 48 10.97 -5.61 20.01
CA GLY A 48 9.85 -4.98 19.34
C GLY A 48 10.31 -3.84 18.41
N ARG A 49 9.58 -3.59 17.32
CA ARG A 49 9.87 -2.48 16.39
C ARG A 49 9.89 -1.12 17.09
N SER A 50 9.14 -0.96 18.17
CA SER A 50 9.17 0.22 19.05
C SER A 50 10.55 0.46 19.66
N ALA A 51 11.32 -0.57 20.00
CA ALA A 51 12.64 -0.44 20.61
C ALA A 51 13.63 0.26 19.67
N LEU A 52 13.57 -0.03 18.35
CA LEU A 52 14.40 0.63 17.34
C LEU A 52 14.04 2.11 17.14
N VAL A 53 12.80 2.50 17.44
CA VAL A 53 12.32 3.89 17.26
C VAL A 53 12.54 4.71 18.53
N GLN A 54 12.25 4.14 19.70
CA GLN A 54 12.28 4.82 20.99
C GLN A 54 13.68 4.93 21.58
N ASN A 55 14.59 3.98 21.28
CA ASN A 55 15.96 4.02 21.78
C ASN A 55 16.87 4.80 20.81
N PRO A 56 17.31 6.02 21.17
CA PRO A 56 18.16 6.82 20.30
C PRO A 56 19.54 6.17 20.07
N GLU A 57 20.04 5.37 21.01
CA GLU A 57 21.35 4.74 20.90
C GLU A 57 21.35 3.62 19.85
N LEU A 58 20.34 2.74 19.89
CA LEU A 58 20.13 1.73 18.84
C LEU A 58 20.02 2.36 17.45
N ARG A 59 19.31 3.49 17.35
CA ARG A 59 19.16 4.19 16.07
C ARG A 59 20.50 4.70 15.55
N ARG A 60 21.36 5.25 16.41
CA ARG A 60 22.71 5.71 16.03
C ARG A 60 23.61 4.53 15.63
N GLN A 61 23.63 3.47 16.42
CA GLN A 61 24.45 2.29 16.12
C GLN A 61 24.05 1.66 14.78
N LEU A 62 22.75 1.53 14.53
CA LEU A 62 22.25 0.98 13.28
C LEU A 62 22.57 1.90 12.08
N GLN A 63 22.48 3.23 12.24
CA GLN A 63 22.93 4.16 11.21
C GLN A 63 24.42 4.01 10.90
N LYS A 64 25.27 3.96 11.94
CA LYS A 64 26.71 3.74 11.77
C LYS A 64 27.02 2.43 11.06
N LEU A 65 26.33 1.35 11.42
CA LEU A 65 26.48 0.05 10.76
C LEU A 65 26.11 0.14 9.28
N GLU A 66 25.00 0.79 8.94
CA GLU A 66 24.60 0.99 7.54
C GLU A 66 25.62 1.85 6.78
N ASP A 67 26.20 2.88 7.40
CA ASP A 67 27.22 3.72 6.78
C ASP A 67 28.51 2.93 6.52
N GLN A 68 28.96 2.12 7.49
CA GLN A 68 30.10 1.22 7.32
C GLN A 68 29.86 0.21 6.19
N LEU A 69 28.68 -0.42 6.15
CA LEU A 69 28.33 -1.37 5.10
C LEU A 69 28.25 -0.73 3.70
N ARG A 70 27.99 0.58 3.61
CA ARG A 70 28.08 1.34 2.36
C ARG A 70 29.53 1.60 1.97
N GLU A 71 30.39 1.95 2.93
CA GLU A 71 31.84 2.09 2.69
C GLU A 71 32.47 0.77 2.21
N HIS A 72 32.05 -0.35 2.78
CA HIS A 72 32.47 -1.70 2.36
C HIS A 72 31.81 -2.18 1.05
N GLY A 73 30.91 -1.41 0.44
CA GLY A 73 30.24 -1.77 -0.81
C GLY A 73 29.24 -2.94 -0.71
N VAL A 74 28.83 -3.29 0.50
CA VAL A 74 27.84 -4.36 0.78
C VAL A 74 26.41 -3.85 0.54
N LEU A 75 26.15 -2.60 0.92
CA LEU A 75 24.89 -1.92 0.64
C LEU A 75 25.05 -0.99 -0.57
N PRO A 76 24.04 -0.91 -1.46
CA PRO A 76 24.07 0.07 -2.54
C PRO A 76 24.10 1.49 -1.97
N PRO A 77 24.74 2.46 -2.67
CA PRO A 77 24.77 3.85 -2.22
C PRO A 77 23.34 4.36 -2.04
N LEU A 78 23.13 5.31 -1.11
CA LEU A 78 21.83 5.96 -0.96
C LEU A 78 21.41 6.48 -2.33
N THR A 79 20.40 5.85 -2.93
CA THR A 79 19.82 6.31 -4.18
C THR A 79 19.34 7.74 -3.96
N ALA A 80 19.46 8.59 -4.98
CA ALA A 80 19.01 10.00 -4.91
C ALA A 80 17.57 10.14 -4.39
N GLN A 81 16.74 9.11 -4.58
CA GLN A 81 15.39 9.00 -4.03
C GLN A 81 15.35 8.91 -2.49
N ALA A 82 16.29 8.22 -1.83
CA ALA A 82 16.37 8.15 -0.37
C ALA A 82 16.79 9.51 0.23
N ILE A 83 17.76 10.19 -0.38
CA ILE A 83 18.16 11.56 -0.01
C ILE A 83 16.97 12.52 -0.20
N ALA A 84 16.27 12.43 -1.34
CA ALA A 84 15.08 13.22 -1.61
C ALA A 84 13.91 12.91 -0.66
N SER A 85 13.78 11.66 -0.18
CA SER A 85 12.75 11.27 0.78
C SER A 85 13.02 11.77 2.20
N VAL A 86 14.28 11.96 2.57
CA VAL A 86 14.70 12.58 3.85
C VAL A 86 14.52 14.10 3.77
N ALA A 87 14.85 14.71 2.63
CA ALA A 87 14.66 16.14 2.38
C ALA A 87 13.17 16.53 2.24
N HIS A 88 12.37 15.66 1.62
CA HIS A 88 10.93 15.79 1.47
C HIS A 88 10.24 14.49 1.92
N PRO A 89 9.86 14.39 3.20
CA PRO A 89 9.04 13.29 3.67
C PRO A 89 7.82 13.19 2.76
N LYS A 90 7.62 12.03 2.15
CA LYS A 90 6.50 11.78 1.25
C LYS A 90 5.21 12.00 2.05
N VAL A 91 4.62 13.18 1.91
CA VAL A 91 3.38 13.53 2.60
C VAL A 91 2.35 12.52 2.13
N TYR A 92 1.99 11.62 3.04
CA TYR A 92 0.93 10.65 2.79
C TYR A 92 -0.33 11.46 2.56
N ASP A 93 -0.74 11.58 1.30
CA ASP A 93 -1.98 12.25 0.93
C ASP A 93 -3.10 11.21 0.97
N PRO A 94 -3.93 11.19 2.04
CA PRO A 94 -5.02 10.22 2.18
C PRO A 94 -6.06 10.36 1.07
N THR A 95 -6.04 11.45 0.29
CA THR A 95 -6.98 11.67 -0.81
C THR A 95 -6.64 10.84 -2.04
N THR A 96 -5.40 10.39 -2.22
CA THR A 96 -4.98 9.63 -3.41
C THR A 96 -5.66 8.26 -3.50
N HIS A 97 -5.68 7.50 -2.40
CA HIS A 97 -6.38 6.23 -2.32
C HIS A 97 -7.90 6.39 -2.47
N ARG A 98 -8.46 7.46 -1.88
CA ARG A 98 -9.88 7.80 -2.01
C ARG A 98 -10.26 8.12 -3.46
N ARG A 99 -9.48 8.96 -4.14
CA ARG A 99 -9.67 9.28 -5.57
C ARG A 99 -9.65 8.03 -6.44
N LEU A 100 -8.72 7.10 -6.21
CA LEU A 100 -8.64 5.85 -6.97
C LEU A 100 -9.91 4.99 -6.81
N LEU A 101 -10.43 4.88 -5.58
CA LEU A 101 -11.67 4.16 -5.31
C LEU A 101 -12.88 4.86 -5.94
N ASP A 102 -12.93 6.19 -5.87
CA ASP A 102 -14.01 6.98 -6.44
C ASP A 102 -14.01 6.88 -7.97
N THR A 103 -12.84 6.91 -8.63
CA THR A 103 -12.74 6.69 -10.08
C THR A 103 -13.26 5.32 -10.50
N LYS A 104 -12.94 4.26 -9.75
CA LYS A 104 -13.47 2.92 -10.03
C LYS A 104 -14.99 2.85 -9.87
N ARG A 105 -15.52 3.46 -8.81
CA ARG A 105 -16.98 3.52 -8.57
C ARG A 105 -17.71 4.26 -9.68
N VAL A 106 -17.18 5.41 -10.11
CA VAL A 106 -17.76 6.20 -11.21
C VAL A 106 -17.77 5.39 -12.50
N SER A 107 -16.67 4.71 -12.85
CA SER A 107 -16.61 3.90 -14.07
C SER A 107 -17.63 2.76 -14.08
N ILE A 108 -17.85 2.09 -12.93
CA ILE A 108 -18.86 1.03 -12.82
C ILE A 108 -20.27 1.61 -12.98
N LEU A 109 -20.57 2.71 -12.29
CA LEU A 109 -21.88 3.36 -12.36
C LEU A 109 -22.18 3.89 -13.78
N GLU A 110 -21.18 4.41 -14.49
CA GLU A 110 -21.33 4.85 -15.88
C GLU A 110 -21.70 3.69 -16.80
N GLN A 111 -21.05 2.53 -16.63
CA GLN A 111 -21.35 1.33 -17.41
C GLN A 111 -22.77 0.83 -17.13
N GLU A 112 -23.17 0.72 -15.86
CA GLU A 112 -24.53 0.33 -15.46
C GLU A 112 -25.57 1.31 -15.99
N ASN A 113 -25.28 2.62 -15.99
CA ASN A 113 -26.20 3.62 -16.49
C ASN A 113 -26.42 3.50 -18.01
N ILE A 114 -25.36 3.20 -18.75
CA ILE A 114 -25.45 2.95 -20.20
C ILE A 114 -26.28 1.70 -20.47
N GLU A 115 -26.05 0.62 -19.73
CA GLU A 115 -26.79 -0.63 -19.86
C GLU A 115 -28.27 -0.45 -19.54
N LEU A 116 -28.60 0.18 -18.41
CA LEU A 116 -29.98 0.47 -18.02
C LEU A 116 -30.69 1.38 -19.04
N LYS A 117 -30.00 2.38 -19.58
CA LYS A 117 -30.55 3.23 -20.65
C LYS A 117 -30.82 2.44 -21.94
N ALA A 118 -29.96 1.48 -22.28
CA ALA A 118 -30.16 0.62 -23.43
C ALA A 118 -31.39 -0.28 -23.23
N GLN A 119 -31.51 -0.93 -22.07
CA GLN A 119 -32.68 -1.75 -21.72
C GLN A 119 -33.97 -0.93 -21.74
N LEU A 120 -33.96 0.29 -21.17
CA LEU A 120 -35.13 1.18 -21.20
C LEU A 120 -35.54 1.55 -22.62
N ARG A 121 -34.59 1.81 -23.53
CA ARG A 121 -34.89 2.08 -24.94
C ARG A 121 -35.52 0.87 -25.61
N GLU A 122 -34.99 -0.33 -25.36
CA GLU A 122 -35.54 -1.56 -25.93
C GLU A 122 -36.96 -1.84 -25.42
N LEU A 123 -37.20 -1.72 -24.11
CA LEU A 123 -38.54 -1.90 -23.55
C LEU A 123 -39.53 -0.88 -24.12
N LYS A 124 -39.14 0.38 -24.25
CA LYS A 124 -39.98 1.41 -24.87
C LYS A 124 -40.32 1.07 -26.32
N ALA A 125 -39.34 0.67 -27.13
CA ALA A 125 -39.58 0.28 -28.51
C ALA A 125 -40.54 -0.92 -28.63
N ARG A 126 -40.45 -1.90 -27.70
CA ARG A 126 -41.40 -3.02 -27.65
C ARG A 126 -42.81 -2.54 -27.31
N LEU A 127 -42.95 -1.64 -26.34
CA LEU A 127 -44.26 -1.09 -25.95
C LEU A 127 -44.91 -0.29 -27.09
N GLU A 128 -44.15 0.56 -27.78
CA GLU A 128 -44.64 1.29 -28.96
C GLU A 128 -45.18 0.33 -30.03
N ARG A 129 -44.42 -0.72 -30.36
CA ARG A 129 -44.85 -1.75 -31.31
C ARG A 129 -46.14 -2.47 -30.88
N PHE A 130 -46.31 -2.74 -29.57
CA PHE A 130 -47.57 -3.32 -29.07
C PHE A 130 -48.73 -2.30 -29.13
N GLY A 131 -48.44 -1.01 -28.94
CA GLY A 131 -49.41 0.08 -29.14
C GLY A 131 -49.92 0.11 -30.58
N GLU A 132 -49.03 0.13 -31.57
CA GLU A 132 -49.38 0.07 -32.99
C GLU A 132 -50.22 -1.17 -33.34
N LEU A 133 -49.87 -2.34 -32.79
CA LEU A 133 -50.66 -3.56 -32.96
C LEU A 133 -52.04 -3.45 -32.33
N SER A 134 -52.15 -2.85 -31.14
CA SER A 134 -53.43 -2.63 -30.49
C SER A 134 -54.32 -1.68 -31.28
N GLU A 135 -53.75 -0.61 -31.84
CA GLU A 135 -54.47 0.34 -32.69
C GLU A 135 -55.00 -0.34 -33.95
N THR A 136 -54.16 -1.10 -34.67
CA THR A 136 -54.60 -1.82 -35.88
C THR A 136 -55.68 -2.87 -35.58
N LEU A 137 -55.60 -3.58 -34.44
CA LEU A 137 -56.64 -4.52 -34.02
C LEU A 137 -57.96 -3.82 -33.63
N ALA A 138 -57.88 -2.64 -33.02
CA ALA A 138 -59.06 -1.83 -32.73
C ALA A 138 -59.68 -1.24 -34.02
N GLU A 139 -58.87 -0.83 -35.00
CA GLU A 139 -59.33 -0.40 -36.33
C GLU A 139 -60.00 -1.54 -37.11
N MET A 140 -59.47 -2.76 -37.02
CA MET A 140 -60.09 -3.96 -37.59
C MET A 140 -61.34 -4.44 -36.82
N GLY A 141 -61.72 -3.77 -35.73
CA GLY A 141 -62.91 -4.09 -34.93
C GLY A 141 -62.79 -5.37 -34.09
N ILE A 142 -61.57 -5.89 -33.92
CA ILE A 142 -61.28 -7.11 -33.15
C ILE A 142 -61.20 -6.79 -31.64
N LEU A 143 -60.83 -5.56 -31.29
CA LEU A 143 -60.79 -5.05 -29.92
C LEU A 143 -61.72 -3.82 -29.77
N PRO A 144 -62.49 -3.70 -28.67
CA PRO A 144 -63.21 -2.47 -28.37
C PRO A 144 -62.20 -1.36 -28.04
N ARG A 145 -62.44 -0.16 -28.56
CA ARG A 145 -61.65 1.06 -28.29
C ARG A 145 -61.77 1.51 -26.84
#